data_AF-A0A446BAZ8-F1
#
_entry.id   AF-A0A446BAZ8-F1
#
_cell.length_a   1.000
_cell.length_b   1.000
_cell.length_c   1.000
_cell.angle_alpha   90.00
_cell.angle_beta   90.00
_cell.angle_gamma   90.00
#
_symmetry.space_group_name_H-M   'P 1'
#
loop_
_entity.id
_entity.type
_entity.pdbx_description
1 polymer ?
#
loop_
_entity_poly.entity_id
_entity_poly.type
_entity_poly.pdbx_seq_one_letter_code
_entity_poly.pdbx_strand_id
1 'polypeptide(L)'
;MRLSHLLPLALVAKVSAESLTSILTKNNATLSTLSSLLSLVPDVVQALSTAQNITVLAPSNAAFANLMARNPKSAELMRNPAALTGVLQYHVLMGKLMSTDFSTTPKFAATMLTAPFANVTGGQRVELAKVNNTAMIYSGYKQAAAVVTADVQFDGGNVVHIIDTVLTVPASPGQTAINTGLTSLAGALTAAGLVDTLNSLADITVFAPSNDAFKAIGSALGTLSTQDLVSILGYHVLTQQVRFSTDLLKVDQMTLSTLQGQNITVRRDGAQLFVNSAKVLLADVLTSNGVVHVLDNVLNPSNASATPNPSASTQAPAFAGVTAVADAPLTSGIMPTTTFVPATVPLNGGAFAAVPTAALLLAGGAAALAANL
;
A
#
# COMPACT_ATOMS: atom_id res chain seq x y z
N MET A 1 1.09 32.12 -70.51
CA MET A 1 1.29 30.67 -70.35
C MET A 1 1.69 30.40 -68.92
N ARG A 2 0.96 29.52 -68.24
CA ARG A 2 0.93 29.33 -66.78
C ARG A 2 2.20 28.62 -66.28
N LEU A 3 2.83 29.17 -65.25
CA LEU A 3 3.84 28.47 -64.45
C LEU A 3 3.18 27.27 -63.76
N SER A 4 3.64 26.07 -64.11
CA SER A 4 3.32 24.83 -63.42
C SER A 4 4.04 24.79 -62.06
N HIS A 5 3.26 24.88 -60.98
CA HIS A 5 3.71 24.64 -59.61
C HIS A 5 4.01 23.16 -59.39
N LEU A 6 5.27 22.84 -59.10
CA LEU A 6 5.69 21.58 -58.50
C LEU A 6 5.36 21.65 -57.00
N LEU A 7 4.41 20.83 -56.53
CA LEU A 7 4.23 20.59 -55.10
C LEU A 7 5.39 19.73 -54.57
N PRO A 8 6.02 20.08 -53.44
CA PRO A 8 6.96 19.19 -52.78
C PRO A 8 6.18 18.06 -52.10
N LEU A 9 6.55 16.82 -52.45
CA LEU A 9 6.10 15.60 -51.80
C LEU A 9 6.66 15.59 -50.36
N ALA A 10 5.82 15.88 -49.37
CA ALA A 10 6.20 15.79 -47.97
C ALA A 10 6.42 14.30 -47.61
N LEU A 11 7.68 13.91 -47.47
CA LEU A 11 8.08 12.61 -46.94
C LEU A 11 7.71 12.59 -45.44
N VAL A 12 6.55 12.03 -45.11
CA VAL A 12 6.19 11.74 -43.72
C VAL A 12 7.15 10.65 -43.24
N ALA A 13 8.21 11.06 -42.54
CA ALA A 13 9.03 10.13 -41.78
C ALA A 13 8.14 9.50 -40.71
N LYS A 14 7.68 8.27 -40.96
CA LYS A 14 7.22 7.39 -39.89
C LYS A 14 8.44 7.16 -39.00
N VAL A 15 8.55 7.92 -37.91
CA VAL A 15 9.38 7.53 -36.77
C VAL A 15 8.80 6.18 -36.33
N SER A 16 9.47 5.10 -36.70
CA SER A 16 9.13 3.77 -36.22
C SER A 16 9.32 3.79 -34.72
N ALA A 17 8.22 3.74 -33.97
CA ALA A 17 8.28 3.67 -32.53
C ALA A 17 9.04 2.40 -32.11
N GLU A 18 9.93 2.53 -31.13
CA GLU A 18 10.77 1.40 -30.72
C GLU A 18 9.94 0.36 -29.98
N SER A 19 10.21 -0.93 -30.20
CA SER A 19 9.55 -2.00 -29.46
C SER A 19 10.03 -2.05 -28.01
N LEU A 20 9.23 -2.61 -27.11
CA LEU A 20 9.63 -2.86 -25.71
C LEU A 20 10.95 -3.66 -25.64
N THR A 21 11.11 -4.65 -26.52
CA THR A 21 12.34 -5.46 -26.61
C THR A 21 13.57 -4.63 -27.02
N SER A 22 13.41 -3.64 -27.91
CA SER A 22 14.48 -2.70 -28.26
C SER A 22 14.88 -1.85 -27.05
N ILE A 23 13.91 -1.31 -26.30
CA ILE A 23 14.17 -0.50 -25.10
C ILE A 23 14.90 -1.31 -24.03
N LEU A 24 14.46 -2.55 -23.77
CA LEU A 24 15.10 -3.45 -22.82
C LEU A 24 16.55 -3.80 -23.24
N THR A 25 16.77 -4.02 -24.54
CA THR A 25 18.10 -4.34 -25.07
C THR A 25 19.05 -3.14 -25.00
N LYS A 26 18.55 -1.93 -25.28
CA LYS A 26 19.33 -0.69 -25.12
C LYS A 26 19.72 -0.41 -23.68
N ASN A 27 18.87 -0.77 -22.73
CA ASN A 27 19.09 -0.59 -21.30
C ASN A 27 19.57 -1.88 -20.62
N ASN A 28 20.21 -2.80 -21.36
CA ASN A 28 20.60 -4.11 -20.81
C ASN A 28 21.54 -3.98 -19.59
N ALA A 29 22.36 -2.94 -19.52
CA ALA A 29 23.21 -2.68 -18.34
C ALA A 29 22.40 -2.53 -17.04
N THR A 30 21.18 -1.99 -17.11
CA THR A 30 20.32 -1.72 -15.94
C THR A 30 19.10 -2.63 -15.86
N LEU A 31 18.69 -3.30 -16.95
CA LEU A 31 17.46 -4.10 -17.04
C LEU A 31 17.70 -5.58 -17.41
N SER A 32 18.95 -6.07 -17.40
CA SER A 32 19.27 -7.47 -17.77
C SER A 32 18.51 -8.52 -16.94
N THR A 33 18.26 -8.26 -15.66
CA THR A 33 17.47 -9.17 -14.82
C THR A 33 16.01 -9.19 -15.26
N LEU A 34 15.43 -8.02 -15.58
CA LEU A 34 14.06 -7.93 -16.06
C LEU A 34 13.89 -8.61 -17.43
N SER A 35 14.82 -8.42 -18.36
CA SER A 35 14.78 -9.06 -19.67
C SER A 35 14.86 -10.59 -19.56
N SER A 36 15.68 -11.09 -18.62
CA SER A 36 15.78 -12.52 -18.31
C SER A 36 14.51 -13.08 -17.67
N LEU A 37 13.80 -12.29 -16.86
CA LEU A 37 12.51 -12.72 -16.28
C LEU A 37 11.39 -12.70 -17.31
N LEU A 38 11.38 -11.71 -18.21
CA LEU A 38 10.38 -11.61 -19.27
C LEU A 38 10.46 -12.76 -20.28
N SER A 39 11.65 -13.34 -20.50
CA SER A 39 11.78 -14.53 -21.36
C SER A 39 11.15 -15.79 -20.74
N LEU A 40 10.91 -15.82 -19.43
CA LEU A 40 10.21 -16.90 -18.73
C LEU A 40 8.68 -16.78 -18.83
N VAL A 41 8.15 -15.61 -19.24
CA VAL A 41 6.71 -15.33 -19.33
C VAL A 41 6.32 -14.72 -20.69
N PRO A 42 6.42 -15.50 -21.78
CA PRO A 42 6.14 -14.99 -23.14
C PRO A 42 4.73 -14.42 -23.30
N ASP A 43 3.75 -14.96 -22.57
CA ASP A 43 2.36 -14.48 -22.60
C ASP A 43 2.24 -13.02 -22.14
N VAL A 44 3.02 -12.62 -21.13
CA VAL A 44 3.03 -11.24 -20.63
C VAL A 44 3.67 -10.33 -21.68
N VAL A 45 4.78 -10.74 -22.29
CA VAL A 45 5.44 -9.96 -23.35
C VAL A 45 4.50 -9.76 -24.54
N GLN A 46 3.77 -10.80 -24.93
CA GLN A 46 2.80 -10.73 -26.00
C GLN A 46 1.67 -9.76 -25.64
N ALA A 47 1.11 -9.84 -24.43
CA ALA A 47 0.08 -8.92 -23.96
C ALA A 47 0.57 -7.46 -23.98
N LEU A 48 1.81 -7.20 -23.52
CA LEU A 48 2.42 -5.87 -23.54
C LEU A 48 2.69 -5.34 -24.94
N SER A 49 2.99 -6.21 -25.90
CA SER A 49 3.20 -5.83 -27.30
C SER A 49 1.90 -5.42 -28.00
N THR A 50 0.78 -6.01 -27.59
CA THR A 50 -0.56 -5.69 -28.13
C THR A 50 -1.25 -4.55 -27.37
N ALA A 51 -0.80 -4.27 -26.15
CA ALA A 51 -1.38 -3.23 -25.32
C ALA A 51 -1.04 -1.84 -25.87
N GLN A 52 -2.01 -0.95 -25.77
CA GLN A 52 -1.85 0.46 -26.13
C GLN A 52 -2.19 1.33 -24.93
N ASN A 53 -1.56 2.50 -24.87
CA ASN A 53 -1.78 3.45 -23.79
C ASN A 53 -1.54 2.85 -22.40
N ILE A 54 -0.43 2.11 -22.23
CA ILE A 54 0.01 1.57 -20.94
C ILE A 54 1.31 2.22 -20.47
N THR A 55 1.57 2.11 -19.18
CA THR A 55 2.85 2.52 -18.58
C THR A 55 3.49 1.33 -17.87
N VAL A 56 4.70 0.96 -18.29
CA VAL A 56 5.47 -0.13 -17.69
C VAL A 56 6.46 0.44 -16.69
N LEU A 57 6.39 -0.02 -15.46
CA LEU A 57 7.33 0.30 -14.41
C LEU A 57 8.42 -0.78 -14.41
N ALA A 58 9.57 -0.50 -15.01
CA ALA A 58 10.64 -1.46 -15.20
C ALA A 58 11.62 -1.44 -14.01
N PRO A 59 11.63 -2.46 -13.13
CA PRO A 59 12.59 -2.53 -12.05
C PRO A 59 14.02 -2.73 -12.58
N SER A 60 14.95 -1.94 -12.07
CA SER A 60 16.37 -2.06 -12.37
C SER A 60 17.04 -3.28 -11.73
N ASN A 61 18.23 -3.65 -12.18
CA ASN A 61 19.05 -4.70 -11.58
C ASN A 61 19.32 -4.44 -10.08
N ALA A 62 19.53 -3.16 -9.71
CA ALA A 62 19.67 -2.75 -8.32
C ALA A 62 18.37 -2.98 -7.52
N ALA A 63 17.21 -2.77 -8.13
CA ALA A 63 15.91 -3.05 -7.53
C ALA A 63 15.76 -4.52 -7.13
N PHE A 64 16.16 -5.44 -8.01
CA PHE A 64 16.13 -6.87 -7.74
C PHE A 64 17.15 -7.28 -6.66
N ALA A 65 18.35 -6.69 -6.68
CA ALA A 65 19.34 -6.92 -5.63
C ALA A 65 18.81 -6.47 -4.25
N ASN A 66 18.19 -5.29 -4.18
CA ASN A 66 17.54 -4.77 -2.98
C ASN A 66 16.41 -5.67 -2.49
N LEU A 67 15.59 -6.22 -3.40
CA LEU A 67 14.52 -7.15 -3.06
C LEU A 67 15.08 -8.43 -2.39
N MET A 68 16.12 -9.02 -2.96
CA MET A 68 16.76 -10.23 -2.41
C MET A 68 17.40 -9.98 -1.05
N ALA A 69 18.01 -8.81 -0.86
CA ALA A 69 18.59 -8.42 0.42
C ALA A 69 17.53 -8.20 1.51
N ARG A 70 16.37 -7.62 1.15
CA ARG A 70 15.28 -7.34 2.09
C ARG A 70 14.46 -8.57 2.45
N ASN A 71 14.22 -9.45 1.47
CA ASN A 71 13.42 -10.64 1.67
C ASN A 71 14.06 -11.84 0.95
N PRO A 72 14.78 -12.72 1.67
CA PRO A 72 15.39 -13.91 1.08
C PRO A 72 14.39 -14.83 0.38
N LYS A 73 13.11 -14.81 0.76
CA LYS A 73 12.04 -15.57 0.09
C LYS A 73 11.68 -15.03 -1.30
N SER A 74 12.14 -13.84 -1.68
CA SER A 74 11.93 -13.29 -3.03
C SER A 74 12.61 -14.14 -4.12
N ALA A 75 13.62 -14.93 -3.78
CA ALA A 75 14.19 -15.90 -4.71
C ALA A 75 13.18 -16.99 -5.12
N GLU A 76 12.24 -17.34 -4.25
CA GLU A 76 11.15 -18.27 -4.58
C GLU A 76 10.11 -17.61 -5.50
N LEU A 77 9.86 -16.32 -5.32
CA LEU A 77 8.96 -15.52 -6.17
C LEU A 77 9.44 -15.52 -7.63
N MET A 78 10.76 -15.40 -7.84
CA MET A 78 11.39 -15.45 -9.16
C MET A 78 11.37 -16.84 -9.80
N ARG A 79 11.16 -17.90 -9.01
CA ARG A 79 11.09 -19.29 -9.48
C ARG A 79 9.65 -19.74 -9.75
N ASN A 80 8.66 -19.06 -9.20
CA ASN A 80 7.25 -19.39 -9.38
C ASN A 80 6.65 -18.58 -10.54
N PRO A 81 6.31 -19.21 -11.69
CA PRO A 81 5.77 -18.50 -12.85
C PRO A 81 4.49 -17.72 -12.56
N ALA A 82 3.58 -18.27 -11.74
CA ALA A 82 2.32 -17.60 -11.42
C ALA A 82 2.54 -16.33 -10.60
N ALA A 83 3.45 -16.40 -9.61
CA ALA A 83 3.77 -15.26 -8.78
C ALA A 83 4.56 -14.20 -9.56
N LEU A 84 5.44 -14.62 -10.46
CA LEU A 84 6.16 -13.73 -11.37
C LEU A 84 5.19 -13.00 -12.31
N THR A 85 4.21 -13.69 -12.90
CA THR A 85 3.17 -13.06 -13.72
C THR A 85 2.40 -12.01 -12.92
N GLY A 86 2.01 -12.31 -11.68
CA GLY A 86 1.34 -11.34 -10.81
C GLY A 86 2.20 -10.10 -10.53
N VAL A 87 3.48 -10.30 -10.20
CA VAL A 87 4.41 -9.17 -10.00
C VAL A 87 4.54 -8.35 -11.27
N LEU A 88 4.73 -8.96 -12.43
CA LEU A 88 4.89 -8.24 -13.70
C LEU A 88 3.62 -7.49 -14.12
N GLN A 89 2.45 -8.10 -13.95
CA GLN A 89 1.16 -7.42 -14.18
C GLN A 89 0.99 -6.20 -13.24
N TYR A 90 1.47 -6.30 -12.01
CA TYR A 90 1.42 -5.20 -11.05
C TYR A 90 2.36 -4.04 -11.41
N HIS A 91 3.43 -4.31 -12.16
CA HIS A 91 4.32 -3.29 -12.71
C HIS A 91 3.76 -2.62 -13.98
N VAL A 92 2.60 -3.03 -14.47
CA VAL A 92 2.01 -2.47 -15.69
C VAL A 92 0.77 -1.69 -15.32
N LEU A 93 0.82 -0.38 -15.54
CA LEU A 93 -0.27 0.55 -15.28
C LEU A 93 -1.14 0.72 -16.52
N MET A 94 -2.44 0.80 -16.29
CA MET A 94 -3.41 1.17 -17.31
C MET A 94 -3.39 2.69 -17.51
N GLY A 95 -3.20 3.14 -18.75
CA GLY A 95 -3.05 4.55 -19.11
C GLY A 95 -1.59 4.95 -19.36
N LYS A 96 -1.39 5.87 -20.31
CA LYS A 96 -0.14 6.59 -20.48
C LYS A 96 0.02 7.60 -19.34
N LEU A 97 1.06 7.41 -18.54
CA LEU A 97 1.42 8.26 -17.42
C LEU A 97 2.84 8.74 -17.63
N MET A 98 3.01 10.04 -17.79
CA MET A 98 4.31 10.71 -17.91
C MET A 98 4.78 11.18 -16.53
N SER A 99 6.06 11.50 -16.37
CA SER A 99 6.61 12.11 -15.15
C SER A 99 5.90 13.41 -14.77
N THR A 100 5.37 14.13 -15.77
CA THR A 100 4.57 15.34 -15.57
C THR A 100 3.21 15.09 -14.94
N ASP A 101 2.68 13.87 -15.02
CA ASP A 101 1.40 13.50 -14.40
C ASP A 101 1.53 13.23 -12.90
N PHE A 102 2.76 13.11 -12.38
CA PHE A 102 3.03 12.96 -10.96
C PHE A 102 2.91 14.32 -10.28
N SER A 103 2.02 14.39 -9.30
CA SER A 103 1.73 15.60 -8.53
C SER A 103 2.05 15.40 -7.05
N THR A 104 2.13 16.50 -6.30
CA THR A 104 2.23 16.46 -4.82
C THR A 104 0.96 15.89 -4.19
N THR A 105 -0.16 15.95 -4.89
CA THR A 105 -1.37 15.21 -4.53
C THR A 105 -1.25 13.78 -5.06
N PRO A 106 -1.37 12.75 -4.19
CA PRO A 106 -1.30 11.36 -4.62
C PRO A 106 -2.36 11.05 -5.68
N LYS A 107 -2.01 10.18 -6.63
CA LYS A 107 -2.92 9.66 -7.65
C LYS A 107 -2.87 8.14 -7.62
N PHE A 108 -4.04 7.50 -7.68
CA PHE A 108 -4.13 6.04 -7.67
C PHE A 108 -4.34 5.52 -9.08
N ALA A 109 -3.32 4.89 -9.65
CA ALA A 109 -3.39 4.31 -11.00
C ALA A 109 -3.75 2.83 -10.93
N ALA A 110 -4.62 2.39 -11.84
CA ALA A 110 -4.96 0.97 -12.00
C ALA A 110 -3.81 0.21 -12.65
N THR A 111 -3.55 -0.99 -12.15
CA THR A 111 -2.58 -1.94 -12.71
C THR A 111 -3.30 -3.03 -13.49
N MET A 112 -2.56 -3.79 -14.30
CA MET A 112 -3.08 -4.99 -14.96
C MET A 112 -3.21 -6.20 -14.01
N LEU A 113 -2.88 -6.04 -12.72
CA LEU A 113 -3.01 -7.10 -11.74
C LEU A 113 -4.49 -7.43 -11.49
N THR A 114 -4.82 -8.71 -11.65
CA THR A 114 -6.17 -9.26 -11.48
C THR A 114 -6.16 -10.48 -10.55
N ALA A 115 -7.32 -11.13 -10.40
CA ALA A 115 -7.43 -12.36 -9.63
C ALA A 115 -6.43 -13.43 -10.13
N PRO A 116 -5.86 -14.26 -9.23
CA PRO A 116 -6.19 -14.41 -7.81
C PRO A 116 -5.47 -13.44 -6.86
N PHE A 117 -4.62 -12.54 -7.38
CA PHE A 117 -3.76 -11.70 -6.54
C PHE A 117 -4.42 -10.39 -6.10
N ALA A 118 -5.49 -9.97 -6.79
CA ALA A 118 -6.25 -8.78 -6.47
C ALA A 118 -7.76 -9.06 -6.51
N ASN A 119 -8.48 -8.50 -5.54
CA ASN A 119 -9.93 -8.56 -5.37
C ASN A 119 -10.49 -7.13 -5.18
N VAL A 120 -10.10 -6.24 -6.09
CA VAL A 120 -10.52 -4.84 -6.16
C VAL A 120 -11.15 -4.60 -7.52
N THR A 121 -12.34 -4.00 -7.55
CA THR A 121 -13.07 -3.70 -8.78
C THR A 121 -12.26 -2.71 -9.64
N GLY A 122 -12.02 -3.11 -10.89
CA GLY A 122 -11.17 -2.37 -11.82
C GLY A 122 -9.67 -2.58 -11.61
N GLY A 123 -9.24 -3.58 -10.85
CA GLY A 123 -7.84 -4.01 -10.71
C GLY A 123 -7.12 -3.44 -9.48
N GLN A 124 -5.94 -3.98 -9.16
CA GLN A 124 -5.13 -3.43 -8.06
C GLN A 124 -4.65 -2.01 -8.41
N ARG A 125 -4.48 -1.16 -7.39
CA ARG A 125 -3.95 0.19 -7.55
C ARG A 125 -2.47 0.27 -7.14
N VAL A 126 -1.79 1.30 -7.65
CA VAL A 126 -0.54 1.85 -7.09
C VAL A 126 -0.74 3.32 -6.80
N GLU A 127 -0.08 3.83 -5.77
CA GLU A 127 -0.06 5.26 -5.47
C GLU A 127 1.10 5.92 -6.23
N LEU A 128 0.81 7.02 -6.90
CA LEU A 128 1.76 7.85 -7.62
C LEU A 128 1.79 9.22 -6.96
N ALA A 129 2.95 9.65 -6.49
CA ALA A 129 3.11 10.98 -5.90
C ALA A 129 4.46 11.58 -6.26
N LYS A 130 4.58 12.89 -6.13
CA LYS A 130 5.83 13.62 -6.35
C LYS A 130 6.35 14.12 -5.02
N VAL A 131 7.51 13.59 -4.60
CA VAL A 131 8.18 13.96 -3.34
C VAL A 131 9.53 14.56 -3.67
N ASN A 132 9.82 15.78 -3.18
CA ASN A 132 11.08 16.48 -3.45
C ASN A 132 11.46 16.53 -4.94
N ASN A 133 10.47 16.83 -5.79
CA ASN A 133 10.58 16.84 -7.25
C ASN A 133 10.91 15.48 -7.92
N THR A 134 10.94 14.39 -7.14
CA THR A 134 11.14 13.02 -7.63
C THR A 134 9.79 12.31 -7.73
N ALA A 135 9.55 11.61 -8.84
CA ALA A 135 8.37 10.75 -8.99
C ALA A 135 8.55 9.50 -8.13
N MET A 136 7.64 9.32 -7.18
CA MET A 136 7.61 8.21 -6.23
C MET A 136 6.36 7.36 -6.49
N ILE A 137 6.54 6.05 -6.42
CA ILE A 137 5.47 5.07 -6.55
C ILE A 137 5.38 4.33 -5.22
N TYR A 138 4.20 4.24 -4.62
CA TYR A 138 3.97 3.43 -3.41
C TYR A 138 3.14 2.20 -3.75
N SER A 139 3.63 1.06 -3.29
CA SER A 139 3.04 -0.26 -3.50
C SER A 139 2.58 -0.88 -2.17
N GLY A 140 2.41 -2.21 -2.12
CA GLY A 140 2.04 -2.93 -0.91
C GLY A 140 2.86 -2.52 0.31
N TYR A 141 2.21 -2.50 1.48
CA TYR A 141 2.80 -2.02 2.74
C TYR A 141 3.30 -0.56 2.69
N LYS A 142 2.90 0.23 1.67
CA LYS A 142 3.40 1.60 1.44
C LYS A 142 4.91 1.65 1.15
N GLN A 143 5.42 0.61 0.49
CA GLN A 143 6.80 0.58 0.02
C GLN A 143 7.00 1.58 -1.13
N ALA A 144 7.94 2.51 -0.93
CA ALA A 144 8.30 3.52 -1.90
C ALA A 144 9.29 2.97 -2.95
N ALA A 145 9.07 3.33 -4.21
CA ALA A 145 9.94 3.10 -5.34
C ALA A 145 10.15 4.43 -6.08
N ALA A 146 11.40 4.84 -6.26
CA ALA A 146 11.74 6.06 -6.98
C ALA A 146 11.88 5.77 -8.48
N VAL A 147 11.37 6.68 -9.30
CA VAL A 147 11.62 6.65 -10.74
C VAL A 147 13.02 7.21 -11.01
N VAL A 148 13.92 6.34 -11.48
CA VAL A 148 15.32 6.66 -11.81
C VAL A 148 15.43 7.22 -13.22
N THR A 149 14.68 6.66 -14.16
CA THR A 149 14.63 7.12 -15.55
C THR A 149 13.18 7.17 -15.97
N ALA A 150 12.69 8.36 -16.29
CA ALA A 150 11.30 8.57 -16.64
C ALA A 150 11.12 8.74 -18.16
N ASP A 151 9.87 8.58 -18.61
CA ASP A 151 9.37 9.04 -19.91
C ASP A 151 9.99 8.35 -21.14
N VAL A 152 10.39 7.07 -21.00
CA VAL A 152 10.92 6.29 -22.13
C VAL A 152 9.77 5.77 -22.97
N GLN A 153 9.44 6.46 -24.06
CA GLN A 153 8.32 6.10 -24.94
C GLN A 153 8.65 4.90 -25.84
N PHE A 154 7.66 4.03 -26.06
CA PHE A 154 7.76 2.89 -26.98
C PHE A 154 6.47 2.70 -27.79
N ASP A 155 6.48 1.76 -28.73
CA ASP A 155 5.39 1.51 -29.67
C ASP A 155 4.02 1.32 -28.98
N GLY A 156 2.95 1.69 -29.68
CA GLY A 156 1.59 1.70 -29.13
C GLY A 156 1.26 2.90 -28.23
N GLY A 157 2.09 3.95 -28.24
CA GLY A 157 1.90 5.14 -27.41
C GLY A 157 2.20 4.89 -25.92
N ASN A 158 2.96 3.84 -25.64
CA ASN A 158 3.25 3.36 -24.30
C ASN A 158 4.48 4.06 -23.71
N VAL A 159 4.65 3.97 -22.39
CA VAL A 159 5.75 4.60 -21.64
C VAL A 159 6.41 3.59 -20.72
N VAL A 160 7.73 3.63 -20.59
CA VAL A 160 8.49 2.92 -19.57
C VAL A 160 9.08 3.92 -18.59
N HIS A 161 8.92 3.64 -17.29
CA HIS A 161 9.67 4.28 -16.22
C HIS A 161 10.55 3.25 -15.55
N ILE A 162 11.86 3.50 -15.48
CA ILE A 162 12.79 2.64 -14.74
C ILE A 162 12.74 3.01 -13.27
N ILE A 163 12.53 2.01 -12.41
CA ILE A 163 12.41 2.18 -10.96
C ILE A 163 13.55 1.51 -10.19
N ASP A 164 13.86 2.04 -9.01
CA ASP A 164 14.94 1.56 -8.14
C ASP A 164 14.53 0.39 -7.23
N THR A 165 13.25 0.04 -7.21
CA THR A 165 12.65 -0.90 -6.26
C THR A 165 11.57 -1.73 -6.93
N VAL A 166 11.56 -3.05 -6.72
CA VAL A 166 10.50 -3.93 -7.24
C VAL A 166 9.22 -3.66 -6.44
N LEU A 167 8.11 -3.41 -7.14
CA LEU A 167 6.82 -3.19 -6.50
C LEU A 167 6.35 -4.47 -5.81
N THR A 168 5.95 -4.33 -4.55
CA THR A 168 5.44 -5.45 -3.75
C THR A 168 3.93 -5.56 -3.97
N VAL A 169 3.50 -6.72 -4.43
CA VAL A 169 2.08 -7.05 -4.56
C VAL A 169 1.42 -6.96 -3.18
N PRO A 170 0.35 -6.17 -3.02
CA PRO A 170 -0.36 -6.05 -1.75
C PRO A 170 -0.88 -7.40 -1.25
N ALA A 171 -0.71 -7.67 0.04
CA ALA A 171 -1.26 -8.87 0.69
C ALA A 171 -2.66 -8.57 1.25
N SER A 172 -3.29 -9.61 1.82
CA SER A 172 -4.57 -9.46 2.49
C SER A 172 -4.49 -8.49 3.68
N PRO A 173 -5.61 -7.93 4.16
CA PRO A 173 -5.61 -6.97 5.27
C PRO A 173 -5.02 -7.55 6.55
N GLY A 174 -5.32 -8.81 6.86
CA GLY A 174 -4.75 -9.50 8.03
C GLY A 174 -3.24 -9.65 7.93
N GLN A 175 -2.72 -10.10 6.79
CA GLN A 175 -1.28 -10.21 6.57
C GLN A 175 -0.60 -8.83 6.54
N THR A 176 -1.30 -7.83 6.02
CA THR A 176 -0.85 -6.44 6.01
C THR A 176 -0.70 -5.90 7.43
N ALA A 177 -1.68 -6.13 8.31
CA ALA A 177 -1.57 -5.74 9.71
C ALA A 177 -0.35 -6.37 10.41
N ILE A 178 -0.07 -7.65 10.14
CA ILE A 178 1.12 -8.33 10.69
C ILE A 178 2.41 -7.69 10.16
N ASN A 179 2.51 -7.48 8.85
CA ASN A 179 3.72 -6.99 8.20
C ASN A 179 3.97 -5.50 8.44
N THR A 180 2.95 -4.70 8.73
CA THR A 180 3.10 -3.27 9.10
C THR A 180 3.28 -3.06 10.61
N GLY A 181 3.31 -4.14 11.40
CA GLY A 181 3.52 -4.07 12.85
C GLY A 181 2.28 -3.70 13.66
N LEU A 182 1.08 -3.74 13.07
CA LEU A 182 -0.21 -3.55 13.75
C LEU A 182 -0.62 -4.84 14.49
N THR A 183 0.24 -5.28 15.41
CA THR A 183 0.12 -6.57 16.11
C THR A 183 -1.14 -6.66 16.97
N SER A 184 -1.56 -5.58 17.63
CA SER A 184 -2.81 -5.55 18.41
C SER A 184 -4.04 -5.73 17.52
N LEU A 185 -4.06 -5.10 16.34
CA LEU A 185 -5.15 -5.29 15.38
C LEU A 185 -5.18 -6.73 14.86
N ALA A 186 -4.03 -7.27 14.47
CA ALA A 186 -3.95 -8.63 13.95
C ALA A 186 -4.43 -9.66 15.00
N GLY A 187 -4.12 -9.46 16.28
CA GLY A 187 -4.60 -10.33 17.35
C GLY A 187 -6.07 -10.13 17.66
N ALA A 188 -6.57 -8.89 17.60
CA ALA A 188 -8.00 -8.60 17.72
C ALA A 188 -8.81 -9.27 16.59
N LEU A 189 -8.33 -9.21 15.34
CA LEU A 189 -8.95 -9.89 14.19
C LEU A 189 -8.96 -11.41 14.37
N THR A 190 -7.88 -11.98 14.90
CA THR A 190 -7.77 -13.41 15.19
C THR A 190 -8.72 -13.83 16.31
N ALA A 191 -8.77 -13.07 17.41
CA ALA A 191 -9.67 -13.33 18.53
C ALA A 191 -11.16 -13.17 18.15
N ALA A 192 -11.47 -12.28 17.21
CA ALA A 192 -12.81 -12.07 16.68
C ALA A 192 -13.19 -13.04 15.55
N GLY A 193 -12.26 -13.86 15.05
CA GLY A 193 -12.51 -14.75 13.91
C GLY A 193 -12.84 -14.02 12.60
N LEU A 194 -12.40 -12.78 12.44
CA LEU A 194 -12.74 -11.94 11.27
C LEU A 194 -11.74 -12.03 10.13
N VAL A 195 -10.62 -12.73 10.31
CA VAL A 195 -9.54 -12.82 9.30
C VAL A 195 -10.06 -13.33 7.96
N ASP A 196 -10.77 -14.46 7.95
CA ASP A 196 -11.27 -15.06 6.71
C ASP A 196 -12.37 -14.22 6.06
N THR A 197 -13.27 -13.66 6.87
CA THR A 197 -14.32 -12.73 6.41
C THR A 197 -13.68 -11.55 5.69
N LEU A 198 -12.69 -10.88 6.31
CA LEU A 198 -12.02 -9.74 5.68
C LEU A 198 -11.22 -10.13 4.46
N ASN A 199 -10.61 -11.33 4.41
CA ASN A 199 -9.85 -11.77 3.24
C ASN A 199 -10.75 -12.11 2.04
N SER A 200 -11.99 -12.54 2.28
CA SER A 200 -12.94 -12.93 1.24
C SER A 200 -13.70 -11.75 0.61
N LEU A 201 -13.89 -10.66 1.37
CA LEU A 201 -14.61 -9.48 0.89
C LEU A 201 -13.83 -8.77 -0.21
N ALA A 202 -14.55 -8.28 -1.23
CA ALA A 202 -14.03 -7.41 -2.27
C ALA A 202 -14.31 -5.95 -1.93
N ASP A 203 -13.45 -5.06 -2.41
CA ASP A 203 -13.60 -3.61 -2.31
C ASP A 203 -13.89 -3.12 -0.88
N ILE A 204 -12.91 -3.30 0.02
CA ILE A 204 -13.05 -2.84 1.40
C ILE A 204 -12.17 -1.64 1.72
N THR A 205 -12.61 -0.85 2.69
CA THR A 205 -11.79 0.18 3.32
C THR A 205 -11.73 -0.11 4.81
N VAL A 206 -10.54 -0.39 5.33
CA VAL A 206 -10.34 -0.75 6.73
C VAL A 206 -9.68 0.42 7.45
N PHE A 207 -10.35 0.95 8.47
CA PHE A 207 -9.75 1.91 9.39
C PHE A 207 -9.07 1.15 10.52
N ALA A 208 -7.76 0.95 10.43
CA ALA A 208 -7.00 0.13 11.35
C ALA A 208 -6.48 0.95 12.54
N PRO A 209 -6.89 0.70 13.79
CA PRO A 209 -6.29 1.38 14.93
C PRO A 209 -4.82 0.98 15.11
N SER A 210 -3.98 1.93 15.51
CA SER A 210 -2.58 1.68 15.87
C SER A 210 -2.46 0.88 17.17
N ASN A 211 -1.28 0.31 17.44
CA ASN A 211 -1.04 -0.36 18.73
C ASN A 211 -1.22 0.60 19.91
N ASP A 212 -0.87 1.88 19.76
CA ASP A 212 -1.05 2.89 20.80
C ASP A 212 -2.54 3.21 21.03
N ALA A 213 -3.35 3.17 19.97
CA ALA A 213 -4.81 3.27 20.10
C ALA A 213 -5.39 2.13 20.96
N PHE A 214 -4.92 0.89 20.73
CA PHE A 214 -5.33 -0.27 21.54
C PHE A 214 -4.81 -0.17 22.98
N LYS A 215 -3.59 0.33 23.20
CA LYS A 215 -3.08 0.60 24.56
C LYS A 215 -3.97 1.60 25.30
N ALA A 216 -4.40 2.66 24.63
CA ALA A 216 -5.23 3.70 25.24
C ALA A 216 -6.57 3.18 25.76
N ILE A 217 -7.12 2.13 25.14
CA ILE A 217 -8.39 1.50 25.54
C ILE A 217 -8.21 0.18 26.29
N GLY A 218 -7.00 -0.19 26.69
CA GLY A 218 -6.69 -1.55 27.18
C GLY A 218 -7.52 -2.01 28.39
N SER A 219 -7.90 -1.08 29.27
CA SER A 219 -8.81 -1.38 30.40
C SER A 219 -10.22 -1.78 29.96
N ALA A 220 -10.72 -1.23 28.85
CA ALA A 220 -12.00 -1.65 28.28
C ALA A 220 -11.88 -2.99 27.55
N LEU A 221 -10.77 -3.25 26.87
CA LEU A 221 -10.59 -4.51 26.12
C LEU A 221 -10.70 -5.76 27.00
N GLY A 222 -10.29 -5.68 28.27
CA GLY A 222 -10.41 -6.79 29.22
C GLY A 222 -11.85 -7.13 29.64
N THR A 223 -12.82 -6.22 29.41
CA THR A 223 -14.23 -6.42 29.77
C THR A 223 -15.14 -6.68 28.58
N LEU A 224 -14.63 -6.55 27.35
CA LEU A 224 -15.41 -6.78 26.14
C LEU A 224 -15.61 -8.27 25.89
N SER A 225 -16.82 -8.63 25.49
CA SER A 225 -17.08 -9.97 24.95
C SER A 225 -16.52 -10.10 23.52
N THR A 226 -16.36 -11.34 23.05
CA THR A 226 -16.01 -11.59 21.63
C THR A 226 -17.01 -10.95 20.68
N GLN A 227 -18.31 -10.91 21.04
CA GLN A 227 -19.35 -10.30 20.21
C GLN A 227 -19.19 -8.78 20.12
N ASP A 228 -18.82 -8.13 21.23
CA ASP A 228 -18.53 -6.70 21.24
C ASP A 228 -17.31 -6.39 20.37
N LEU A 229 -16.27 -7.24 20.45
CA LEU A 229 -15.07 -7.11 19.63
C LEU A 229 -15.40 -7.24 18.13
N VAL A 230 -16.24 -8.20 17.73
CA VAL A 230 -16.72 -8.34 16.35
C VAL A 230 -17.49 -7.10 15.90
N SER A 231 -18.38 -6.56 16.75
CA SER A 231 -19.14 -5.34 16.44
C SER A 231 -18.22 -4.12 16.29
N ILE A 232 -17.26 -3.94 17.19
CA ILE A 232 -16.28 -2.85 17.13
C ILE A 232 -15.41 -2.97 15.89
N LEU A 233 -14.86 -4.16 15.59
CA LEU A 233 -14.02 -4.35 14.40
C LEU A 233 -14.83 -4.22 13.10
N GLY A 234 -16.09 -4.67 13.09
CA GLY A 234 -17.01 -4.44 11.96
C GLY A 234 -17.31 -2.95 11.73
N TYR A 235 -17.31 -2.13 12.79
CA TYR A 235 -17.47 -0.68 12.69
C TYR A 235 -16.25 0.03 12.09
N HIS A 236 -15.09 -0.63 12.04
CA HIS A 236 -13.89 -0.10 11.40
C HIS A 236 -13.80 -0.44 9.90
N VAL A 237 -14.72 -1.25 9.37
CA VAL A 237 -14.63 -1.77 8.01
C VAL A 237 -15.77 -1.23 7.17
N LEU A 238 -15.45 -0.67 6.02
CA LEU A 238 -16.42 -0.35 4.97
C LEU A 238 -16.39 -1.45 3.91
N THR A 239 -17.57 -1.81 3.40
CA THR A 239 -17.73 -2.82 2.34
C THR A 239 -18.15 -2.21 1.02
N GLN A 240 -17.81 -2.87 -0.09
CA GLN A 240 -18.21 -2.48 -1.46
C GLN A 240 -17.72 -1.10 -1.89
N GLN A 241 -16.69 -0.57 -1.23
CA GLN A 241 -16.06 0.68 -1.57
C GLN A 241 -14.59 0.72 -1.12
N VAL A 242 -13.72 1.10 -2.04
CA VAL A 242 -12.34 1.49 -1.75
C VAL A 242 -12.27 3.00 -1.73
N ARG A 243 -11.96 3.59 -0.58
CA ARG A 243 -11.86 5.04 -0.40
C ARG A 243 -10.42 5.41 -0.08
N PHE A 244 -9.73 6.01 -1.03
CA PHE A 244 -8.40 6.56 -0.80
C PHE A 244 -8.49 7.91 -0.08
N SER A 245 -7.40 8.35 0.56
CA SER A 245 -7.34 9.64 1.25
C SER A 245 -7.75 10.79 0.35
N THR A 246 -7.37 10.75 -0.93
CA THR A 246 -7.69 11.77 -1.92
C THR A 246 -9.18 11.85 -2.19
N ASP A 247 -9.91 10.74 -2.12
CA ASP A 247 -11.38 10.73 -2.21
C ASP A 247 -12.04 11.22 -0.92
N LEU A 248 -11.48 10.85 0.22
CA LEU A 248 -11.97 11.25 1.54
C LEU A 248 -11.74 12.76 1.82
N LEU A 249 -10.72 13.35 1.20
CA LEU A 249 -10.40 14.78 1.32
C LEU A 249 -11.18 15.66 0.33
N LYS A 250 -11.95 15.11 -0.61
CA LYS A 250 -12.72 15.91 -1.59
C LYS A 250 -13.83 16.75 -0.96
N VAL A 251 -14.32 16.32 0.19
CA VAL A 251 -15.45 16.93 0.89
C VAL A 251 -15.09 17.16 2.35
N ASP A 252 -15.60 18.25 2.93
CA ASP A 252 -15.30 18.61 4.32
C ASP A 252 -15.84 17.57 5.31
N GLN A 253 -16.99 16.98 4.98
CA GLN A 253 -17.60 15.93 5.76
C GLN A 253 -18.33 14.93 4.87
N MET A 254 -18.21 13.64 5.18
CA MET A 254 -18.95 12.57 4.55
C MET A 254 -19.34 11.48 5.53
N THR A 255 -20.48 10.85 5.27
CA THR A 255 -20.99 9.73 6.06
C THR A 255 -20.85 8.44 5.28
N LEU A 256 -20.32 7.40 5.91
CA LEU A 256 -20.04 6.10 5.27
C LEU A 256 -20.62 4.97 6.12
N SER A 257 -21.27 4.00 5.49
CA SER A 257 -21.84 2.84 6.17
C SER A 257 -20.80 1.73 6.36
N THR A 258 -20.75 1.19 7.57
CA THR A 258 -19.80 0.15 7.98
C THR A 258 -20.37 -1.26 7.81
N LEU A 259 -19.52 -2.27 7.91
CA LEU A 259 -19.90 -3.69 7.89
C LEU A 259 -20.86 -4.04 9.03
N GLN A 260 -20.73 -3.37 10.18
CA GLN A 260 -21.62 -3.54 11.33
C GLN A 260 -23.01 -2.87 11.13
N GLY A 261 -23.16 -2.02 10.12
CA GLY A 261 -24.43 -1.40 9.72
C GLY A 261 -24.60 0.05 10.22
N GLN A 262 -23.85 0.47 11.24
CA GLN A 262 -23.83 1.88 11.63
C GLN A 262 -22.93 2.73 10.72
N ASN A 263 -23.16 4.04 10.76
CA ASN A 263 -22.43 5.00 9.94
C ASN A 263 -21.28 5.65 10.70
N ILE A 264 -20.13 5.79 10.05
CA ILE A 264 -19.02 6.64 10.47
C ILE A 264 -19.07 7.97 9.73
N THR A 265 -18.54 9.01 10.35
CA THR A 265 -18.38 10.34 9.75
C THR A 265 -16.90 10.62 9.52
N VAL A 266 -16.50 10.79 8.27
CA VAL A 266 -15.15 11.25 7.92
C VAL A 266 -15.18 12.76 7.77
N ARG A 267 -14.22 13.45 8.40
CA ARG A 267 -14.06 14.90 8.37
C ARG A 267 -12.67 15.29 7.92
N ARG A 268 -12.59 16.34 7.11
CA ARG A 268 -11.35 16.98 6.72
C ARG A 268 -11.17 18.27 7.52
N ASP A 269 -9.97 18.47 8.05
CA ASP A 269 -9.53 19.77 8.55
C ASP A 269 -8.17 20.11 7.94
N GLY A 270 -8.16 21.03 6.96
CA GLY A 270 -6.95 21.37 6.19
C GLY A 270 -6.37 20.15 5.44
N ALA A 271 -5.21 19.67 5.89
CA ALA A 271 -4.54 18.46 5.37
C ALA A 271 -4.74 17.22 6.25
N GLN A 272 -5.42 17.37 7.39
CA GLN A 272 -5.68 16.29 8.34
C GLN A 272 -7.03 15.63 8.03
N LEU A 273 -7.06 14.32 8.23
CA LEU A 273 -8.25 13.50 8.03
C LEU A 273 -8.64 12.86 9.36
N PHE A 274 -9.92 12.93 9.69
CA PHE A 274 -10.50 12.40 10.91
C PHE A 274 -11.65 11.46 10.58
N VAL A 275 -11.76 10.37 11.34
CA VAL A 275 -12.86 9.41 11.27
C VAL A 275 -13.52 9.40 12.64
N ASN A 276 -14.73 9.92 12.73
CA ASN A 276 -15.38 10.35 13.96
C ASN A 276 -14.43 11.27 14.76
N SER A 277 -13.98 10.82 15.93
CA SER A 277 -12.99 11.51 16.76
C SER A 277 -11.56 11.05 16.52
N ALA A 278 -11.32 9.98 15.76
CA ALA A 278 -9.99 9.43 15.54
C ALA A 278 -9.27 10.15 14.39
N LYS A 279 -7.99 10.43 14.55
CA LYS A 279 -7.13 11.01 13.50
C LYS A 279 -6.50 9.91 12.67
N VAL A 280 -6.44 10.10 11.35
CA VAL A 280 -5.69 9.20 10.45
C VAL A 280 -4.19 9.51 10.57
N LEU A 281 -3.41 8.55 11.05
CA LEU A 281 -1.96 8.62 11.19
C LEU A 281 -1.24 8.25 9.90
N LEU A 282 -1.69 7.18 9.25
CA LEU A 282 -1.11 6.68 8.00
C LEU A 282 -2.23 6.28 7.05
N ALA A 283 -2.45 7.07 6.00
CA ALA A 283 -3.44 6.74 4.99
C ALA A 283 -2.86 5.85 3.88
N ASP A 284 -3.76 5.22 3.12
CA ASP A 284 -3.50 4.59 1.82
C ASP A 284 -2.56 3.37 1.83
N VAL A 285 -2.62 2.55 2.86
CA VAL A 285 -1.92 1.27 2.86
C VAL A 285 -2.68 0.28 1.97
N LEU A 286 -2.14 0.01 0.79
CA LEU A 286 -2.77 -0.88 -0.20
C LEU A 286 -2.81 -2.33 0.29
N THR A 287 -3.96 -2.98 0.09
CA THR A 287 -4.20 -4.41 0.36
C THR A 287 -4.76 -5.10 -0.87
N SER A 288 -4.72 -6.43 -0.91
CA SER A 288 -5.16 -7.22 -2.07
C SER A 288 -6.64 -7.03 -2.42
N ASN A 289 -7.47 -6.59 -1.47
CA ASN A 289 -8.91 -6.43 -1.64
C ASN A 289 -9.43 -5.05 -1.24
N GLY A 290 -8.54 -4.07 -1.10
CA GLY A 290 -8.93 -2.74 -0.70
C GLY A 290 -7.79 -1.87 -0.17
N VAL A 291 -8.12 -1.02 0.80
CA VAL A 291 -7.17 -0.08 1.41
C VAL A 291 -7.31 -0.02 2.92
N VAL A 292 -6.19 0.14 3.62
CA VAL A 292 -6.11 0.31 5.07
C VAL A 292 -5.67 1.75 5.39
N HIS A 293 -6.36 2.40 6.32
CA HIS A 293 -5.99 3.69 6.91
C HIS A 293 -5.73 3.51 8.39
N VAL A 294 -4.52 3.81 8.86
CA VAL A 294 -4.15 3.67 10.27
C VAL A 294 -4.67 4.85 11.08
N LEU A 295 -5.35 4.58 12.20
CA LEU A 295 -5.92 5.57 13.11
C LEU A 295 -5.15 5.69 14.42
N ASP A 296 -5.24 6.85 15.07
CA ASP A 296 -4.71 7.11 16.41
C ASP A 296 -5.60 6.61 17.54
N ASN A 297 -6.85 6.23 17.23
CA ASN A 297 -7.84 5.78 18.20
C ASN A 297 -8.71 4.66 17.64
N VAL A 298 -9.27 3.87 18.56
CA VAL A 298 -10.27 2.83 18.26
C VAL A 298 -11.65 3.48 18.17
N LEU A 299 -12.33 3.29 17.05
CA LEU A 299 -13.69 3.75 16.82
C LEU A 299 -14.66 2.98 17.73
N ASN A 300 -15.60 3.71 18.33
CA ASN A 300 -16.62 3.14 19.19
C ASN A 300 -18.02 3.32 18.57
N PRO A 301 -18.75 2.23 18.24
CA PRO A 301 -20.11 2.31 17.71
C PRO A 301 -21.09 2.99 18.68
N SER A 302 -20.87 2.86 19.99
CA SER A 302 -21.72 3.48 21.03
C SER A 302 -21.43 4.98 21.23
N ASN A 303 -20.38 5.52 20.60
CA ASN A 303 -19.99 6.92 20.70
C ASN A 303 -19.66 7.49 19.30
N ALA A 304 -20.56 7.26 18.35
CA ALA A 304 -20.40 7.71 16.95
C ALA A 304 -20.42 9.24 16.79
N SER A 305 -21.00 9.99 17.75
CA SER A 305 -21.12 11.45 17.72
C SER A 305 -19.90 12.19 18.27
N ALA A 306 -18.86 11.47 18.71
CA ALA A 306 -17.64 12.10 19.23
C ALA A 306 -17.02 13.02 18.16
N THR A 307 -16.76 14.27 18.55
CA THR A 307 -16.16 15.29 17.70
C THR A 307 -14.65 15.33 17.88
N PRO A 308 -13.85 15.39 16.81
CA PRO A 308 -12.41 15.52 16.92
C PRO A 308 -12.03 16.92 17.40
N ASN A 309 -10.88 17.05 18.05
CA ASN A 309 -10.23 18.31 18.38
C ASN A 309 -9.01 18.52 17.46
N PRO A 310 -9.12 19.30 16.37
CA PRO A 310 -8.05 19.43 15.39
C PRO A 310 -6.75 20.04 15.93
N SER A 311 -6.82 20.78 17.05
CA SER A 311 -5.64 21.37 17.69
C SER A 311 -4.85 20.39 18.56
N ALA A 312 -5.38 19.18 18.82
CA ALA A 312 -4.71 18.18 19.66
C ALA A 312 -3.74 17.30 18.84
N SER A 313 -2.56 17.01 19.41
CA SER A 313 -1.58 16.09 18.83
C SER A 313 -2.08 14.63 18.81
N THR A 314 -2.92 14.25 19.77
CA THR A 314 -3.56 12.94 19.90
C THR A 314 -4.99 13.13 20.39
N GLN A 315 -5.93 12.40 19.78
CA GLN A 315 -7.35 12.54 20.12
C GLN A 315 -7.69 11.77 21.40
N ALA A 316 -8.68 12.24 22.15
CA ALA A 316 -9.17 11.53 23.32
C ALA A 316 -9.81 10.19 22.91
N PRO A 317 -9.62 9.10 23.67
CA PRO A 317 -10.22 7.81 23.36
C PRO A 317 -11.74 7.91 23.23
N ALA A 318 -12.32 7.20 22.27
CA ALA A 318 -13.77 7.17 22.07
C ALA A 318 -14.52 6.40 23.19
N PHE A 319 -13.79 5.72 24.08
CA PHE A 319 -14.31 5.01 25.25
C PHE A 319 -14.14 5.90 26.49
N ALA A 320 -15.23 6.20 27.19
CA ALA A 320 -15.19 7.04 28.38
C ALA A 320 -14.63 6.28 29.59
N GLY A 321 -13.83 6.95 30.42
CA GLY A 321 -13.33 6.39 31.69
C GLY A 321 -12.27 5.29 31.56
N VAL A 322 -11.70 5.09 30.37
CA VAL A 322 -10.65 4.09 30.15
C VAL A 322 -9.28 4.60 30.57
N THR A 323 -8.50 3.71 31.15
CA THR A 323 -7.08 3.92 31.45
C THR A 323 -6.23 3.15 30.44
N ALA A 324 -5.13 3.77 30.01
CA ALA A 324 -4.17 3.16 29.12
C ALA A 324 -3.38 2.05 29.84
N VAL A 325 -3.03 1.00 29.12
CA VAL A 325 -2.12 -0.07 29.60
C VAL A 325 -0.70 0.14 29.05
N ALA A 326 0.31 -0.32 29.79
CA ALA A 326 1.71 -0.14 29.41
C ALA A 326 2.10 -0.90 28.12
N ASP A 327 1.58 -2.10 27.95
CA ASP A 327 1.87 -2.99 26.82
C ASP A 327 0.72 -3.08 25.83
N ALA A 328 1.05 -3.28 24.55
CA ALA A 328 0.06 -3.43 23.49
C ALA A 328 -0.76 -4.72 23.73
N PRO A 329 -2.07 -4.61 23.99
CA PRO A 329 -2.90 -5.77 24.29
C PRO A 329 -3.13 -6.62 23.03
N LEU A 330 -3.52 -7.88 23.21
CA LEU A 330 -3.87 -8.81 22.12
C LEU A 330 -2.72 -9.08 21.14
N THR A 331 -1.48 -9.16 21.61
CA THR A 331 -0.30 -9.42 20.76
C THR A 331 0.22 -10.86 20.84
N SER A 332 -0.36 -11.70 21.71
CA SER A 332 0.06 -13.07 21.93
C SER A 332 -0.03 -13.92 20.66
N GLY A 333 1.10 -14.52 20.24
CA GLY A 333 1.18 -15.38 19.06
C GLY A 333 1.41 -14.65 17.73
N ILE A 334 1.47 -13.31 17.73
CA ILE A 334 1.77 -12.54 16.52
C ILE A 334 3.22 -12.14 16.49
N MET A 335 3.99 -12.86 15.68
CA MET A 335 5.38 -12.52 15.39
C MET A 335 5.38 -11.58 14.17
N PRO A 336 5.77 -10.30 14.32
CA PRO A 336 5.96 -9.45 13.16
C PRO A 336 7.05 -10.07 12.27
N THR A 337 6.69 -10.41 11.04
CA THR A 337 7.63 -10.89 10.04
C THR A 337 8.48 -9.72 9.56
N THR A 338 9.59 -9.48 10.26
CA THR A 338 10.73 -8.61 9.91
C THR A 338 10.44 -7.11 9.81
N THR A 339 11.32 -6.33 10.47
CA THR A 339 11.73 -4.93 10.21
C THR A 339 11.10 -4.23 9.00
N PHE A 340 9.83 -3.88 9.08
CA PHE A 340 9.21 -2.95 8.14
C PHE A 340 9.16 -1.58 8.80
N VAL A 341 10.13 -0.73 8.45
CA VAL A 341 10.05 0.70 8.78
C VAL A 341 9.19 1.32 7.69
N PRO A 342 7.94 1.75 7.95
CA PRO A 342 7.19 2.50 6.96
C PRO A 342 8.04 3.69 6.55
N ALA A 343 8.21 3.91 5.24
CA ALA A 343 8.79 5.15 4.75
C ALA A 343 7.89 6.29 5.22
N THR A 344 8.28 6.95 6.31
CA THR A 344 7.60 8.12 6.84
C THR A 344 7.77 9.24 5.82
N VAL A 345 6.80 9.38 4.93
CA VAL A 345 6.60 10.62 4.20
C VAL A 345 5.70 11.47 5.09
N PRO A 346 6.23 12.51 5.76
CA PRO A 346 5.40 13.39 6.53
C PRO A 346 4.41 14.06 5.58
N LEU A 347 3.12 13.80 5.80
CA LEU A 347 2.08 14.70 5.32
C LEU A 347 2.28 16.01 6.09
N ASN A 348 3.01 16.92 5.44
CA ASN A 348 3.26 18.30 5.88
C ASN A 348 4.40 18.48 6.91
N GLY A 349 5.64 18.61 6.41
CA GLY A 349 6.68 19.52 6.95
C GLY A 349 7.02 19.55 8.45
N GLY A 350 6.61 18.56 9.24
CA GLY A 350 6.88 18.49 10.68
C GLY A 350 7.63 17.20 11.01
N ALA A 351 8.80 17.34 11.62
CA ALA A 351 9.61 16.23 12.09
C ALA A 351 8.84 15.42 13.14
N PHE A 352 8.66 14.11 12.88
CA PHE A 352 8.33 13.16 13.92
C PHE A 352 9.62 12.50 14.40
N ALA A 353 9.83 12.55 15.71
CA ALA A 353 10.97 11.95 16.37
C ALA A 353 11.06 10.45 16.04
N ALA A 354 12.25 10.01 15.67
CA ALA A 354 12.59 8.61 15.54
C ALA A 354 12.19 7.85 16.81
N VAL A 355 11.42 6.77 16.67
CA VAL A 355 11.31 5.77 17.74
C VAL A 355 12.68 5.07 17.81
N PRO A 356 13.41 5.17 18.93
CA PRO A 356 14.75 4.61 19.02
C PRO A 356 14.70 3.08 18.95
N THR A 357 15.48 2.55 18.02
CA THR A 357 15.86 1.15 17.89
C THR A 357 16.73 0.75 19.09
N ALA A 358 16.16 0.17 20.14
CA ALA A 358 16.95 -0.48 21.18
C ALA A 358 16.14 -1.55 21.93
N ALA A 359 16.80 -2.69 22.16
CA ALA A 359 16.45 -3.80 23.05
C ALA A 359 15.39 -4.83 22.56
N LEU A 360 15.75 -5.57 21.52
CA LEU A 360 15.45 -7.00 21.47
C LEU A 360 16.79 -7.76 21.40
N LEU A 361 17.45 -7.89 22.55
CA LEU A 361 18.62 -8.75 22.72
C LEU A 361 18.22 -9.98 23.52
N LEU A 362 18.56 -11.13 22.95
CA LEU A 362 18.28 -12.48 23.38
C LEU A 362 18.73 -12.75 24.83
N ALA A 363 17.93 -13.53 25.56
CA ALA A 363 18.42 -14.62 26.40
C ALA A 363 17.27 -15.58 26.79
N GLY A 364 16.97 -16.53 25.91
CA GLY A 364 16.50 -17.85 26.32
C GLY A 364 17.72 -18.75 26.47
N GLY A 365 17.89 -19.38 27.63
CA GLY A 365 19.01 -20.27 27.93
C GLY A 365 18.68 -21.19 29.09
N ALA A 366 18.60 -22.48 28.80
CA ALA A 366 18.08 -23.56 29.63
C ALA A 366 18.89 -23.84 30.91
N ALA A 367 18.21 -24.57 31.80
CA ALA A 367 18.73 -25.21 33.00
C ALA A 367 19.98 -26.08 32.77
N ALA A 368 20.89 -26.09 33.75
CA ALA A 368 21.77 -27.22 34.04
C ALA A 368 22.07 -27.30 35.54
N LEU A 369 21.75 -28.46 36.09
CA LEU A 369 22.18 -29.06 37.36
C LEU A 369 23.72 -29.02 37.53
N ALA A 370 24.22 -28.75 38.76
CA ALA A 370 25.16 -29.61 39.50
C ALA A 370 25.71 -28.92 40.78
N ALA A 371 25.84 -29.73 41.83
CA ALA A 371 26.41 -29.44 43.14
C ALA A 371 27.94 -29.17 43.09
N ASN A 372 28.50 -28.45 44.06
CA ASN A 372 29.31 -28.99 45.17
C ASN A 372 30.03 -27.87 45.95
N LEU A 373 30.14 -28.08 47.28
CA LEU A 373 30.82 -27.31 48.36
C LEU A 373 30.04 -26.16 49.00
#